data_AF-A0A8T3TVV0-F1
#
_entry.id   AF-A0A8T3TVV0-F1
#
_cell.length_a   1.000
_cell.length_b   1.000
_cell.length_c   1.000
_cell.angle_alpha   90.00
_cell.angle_beta   90.00
_cell.angle_gamma   90.00
#
_symmetry.space_group_name_H-M   'P 1'
#
loop_
_entity.id
_entity.type
_entity.pdbx_description
1 polymer ?
#
loop_
_entity_poly.entity_id
_entity_poly.type
_entity_poly.pdbx_seq_one_letter_code
_entity_poly.pdbx_strand_id
1 'polypeptide(L)'
;MPMLRLPASMATAALALLVLSACTLVETPAPLGSAEATASATPAATTAGTPTASPSPTPQADVDVPLAVVTGYTNLKSNITAAEVDAAAVANTLINTCPPRPLGAVDPEPLCLNADQIIPHLKTNPQDLALLPWNLVTPEVKVLPVDGVDLFGSEEARTQPYPYRVSVPVDFGWEPFDVSRIRTMISPGNMCHDRGPAYAAITLGRGWDWVFGGGTAVYNGFNPEGGVNTVNVVPTGNEGAMAALLRGGDVTIAEIECPFVDDWTVNNGTIFSLDPATIPLLRDTYGADVIIFAANHPFDQGVEGFLESLDHFEANGLPYAGAGRNLDEALEP
;
A
#
# COMPACT_ATOMS: atom_id res chain seq x y z
N MET A 1 -36.00 -14.26 -53.13
CA MET A 1 -36.35 -12.91 -52.62
C MET A 1 -36.29 -12.93 -51.10
N PRO A 2 -35.18 -12.51 -50.49
CA PRO A 2 -35.17 -12.12 -49.08
C PRO A 2 -35.21 -10.59 -48.97
N MET A 3 -36.06 -10.09 -48.09
CA MET A 3 -36.30 -8.68 -47.86
C MET A 3 -35.10 -7.98 -47.21
N LEU A 4 -34.74 -6.87 -47.83
CA LEU A 4 -33.86 -5.80 -47.38
C LEU A 4 -34.42 -5.12 -46.12
N ARG A 5 -33.62 -4.96 -45.06
CA ARG A 5 -33.84 -3.92 -44.04
C ARG A 5 -32.53 -3.16 -43.82
N LEU A 6 -32.60 -1.87 -44.13
CA LEU A 6 -31.57 -0.84 -43.94
C LEU A 6 -31.61 -0.28 -42.49
N PRO A 7 -30.56 0.45 -42.06
CA PRO A 7 -30.20 0.68 -40.67
C PRO A 7 -30.85 1.93 -40.08
N ALA A 8 -30.94 1.99 -38.74
CA ALA A 8 -31.26 3.21 -38.02
C ALA A 8 -29.97 3.98 -37.68
N SER A 9 -29.87 5.18 -38.24
CA SER A 9 -28.76 6.11 -38.08
C SER A 9 -28.78 6.86 -36.74
N MET A 10 -27.58 7.26 -36.35
CA MET A 10 -27.15 8.26 -35.37
C MET A 10 -28.11 9.42 -35.09
N ALA A 11 -28.22 9.80 -33.81
CA ALA A 11 -28.43 11.20 -33.40
C ALA A 11 -27.59 11.51 -32.14
N THR A 12 -26.87 12.63 -32.26
CA THR A 12 -25.80 13.20 -31.44
C THR A 12 -26.28 14.09 -30.28
N ALA A 13 -25.39 14.22 -29.27
CA ALA A 13 -25.08 15.42 -28.46
C ALA A 13 -26.16 15.92 -27.47
N ALA A 14 -25.87 16.66 -26.39
CA ALA A 14 -24.73 16.92 -25.50
C ALA A 14 -25.27 17.92 -24.45
N LEU A 15 -24.63 17.99 -23.27
CA LEU A 15 -24.49 19.19 -22.42
C LEU A 15 -25.61 19.57 -21.41
N ALA A 16 -25.23 19.66 -20.12
CA ALA A 16 -25.47 20.78 -19.17
C ALA A 16 -25.03 20.37 -17.74
N LEU A 17 -23.77 20.57 -17.35
CA LEU A 17 -23.23 21.60 -16.43
C LEU A 17 -24.18 22.31 -15.43
N LEU A 18 -23.84 22.12 -14.13
CA LEU A 18 -23.59 23.11 -13.06
C LEU A 18 -24.70 24.08 -12.60
N VAL A 19 -25.03 24.02 -11.29
CA VAL A 19 -25.49 25.17 -10.49
C VAL A 19 -24.78 25.17 -9.12
N LEU A 20 -24.17 26.32 -8.81
CA LEU A 20 -23.45 26.67 -7.58
C LEU A 20 -24.37 27.22 -6.47
N SER A 21 -23.89 27.03 -5.23
CA SER A 21 -23.90 27.97 -4.08
C SER A 21 -25.21 28.48 -3.46
N ALA A 22 -25.29 28.30 -2.13
CA ALA A 22 -25.97 29.24 -1.24
C ALA A 22 -25.08 29.51 -0.01
N CYS A 23 -24.48 30.71 0.02
CA CYS A 23 -23.97 31.34 1.23
C CYS A 23 -25.15 31.99 1.97
N THR A 24 -25.20 31.88 3.30
CA THR A 24 -25.98 32.81 4.12
C THR A 24 -25.06 33.45 5.16
N LEU A 25 -24.91 34.77 5.03
CA LEU A 25 -24.35 35.69 6.02
C LEU A 25 -25.44 35.99 7.03
N VAL A 26 -25.10 36.04 8.33
CA VAL A 26 -25.94 36.66 9.36
C VAL A 26 -25.17 37.79 10.01
N GLU A 27 -25.87 38.92 10.09
CA GLU A 27 -25.42 40.27 10.44
C GLU A 27 -25.04 40.46 11.92
N THR A 28 -24.08 41.36 12.12
CA THR A 28 -23.81 42.07 13.38
C THR A 28 -24.75 43.27 13.56
N PRO A 29 -25.22 43.56 14.79
CA PRO A 29 -25.81 44.87 15.09
C PRO A 29 -24.77 45.87 15.61
N ALA A 30 -24.98 47.12 15.20
CA ALA A 30 -24.19 48.32 15.45
C ALA A 30 -24.47 48.98 16.84
N PRO A 31 -23.75 50.05 17.22
CA PRO A 31 -23.49 50.46 18.60
C PRO A 31 -24.35 51.64 19.09
N LEU A 32 -24.46 51.82 20.41
CA LEU A 32 -24.90 53.08 21.04
C LEU A 32 -24.28 53.23 22.44
N GLY A 33 -23.66 54.39 22.72
CA GLY A 33 -23.12 54.72 24.05
C GLY A 33 -22.32 56.02 24.06
N SER A 34 -23.04 57.12 24.18
CA SER A 34 -22.68 58.55 24.19
C SER A 34 -21.55 59.01 25.13
N ALA A 35 -21.00 60.16 24.72
CA ALA A 35 -19.87 60.91 25.26
C ALA A 35 -20.07 61.53 26.66
N GLU A 36 -18.94 61.81 27.32
CA GLU A 36 -18.77 63.05 28.09
C GLU A 36 -17.29 63.48 28.10
N ALA A 37 -17.07 64.75 27.80
CA ALA A 37 -15.77 65.39 27.73
C ALA A 37 -15.52 66.17 29.02
N THR A 38 -14.40 65.93 29.68
CA THR A 38 -13.89 66.82 30.74
C THR A 38 -12.39 67.03 30.62
N ALA A 39 -12.07 68.30 30.42
CA ALA A 39 -10.92 69.08 30.90
C ALA A 39 -9.51 68.46 30.92
N SER A 40 -8.67 69.17 30.17
CA SER A 40 -7.21 69.12 30.12
C SER A 40 -6.55 69.27 31.50
N ALA A 41 -5.64 68.35 31.81
CA ALA A 41 -4.55 68.56 32.75
C ALA A 41 -3.30 67.86 32.17
N THR A 42 -2.25 68.62 31.94
CA THR A 42 -0.92 68.11 31.56
C THR A 42 -0.24 67.48 32.77
N PRO A 43 0.29 66.25 32.66
CA PRO A 43 1.39 65.82 33.50
C PRO A 43 2.65 65.51 32.68
N ALA A 44 3.76 65.54 33.41
CA ALA A 44 5.14 65.58 32.95
C ALA A 44 5.58 64.40 32.08
N ALA A 45 6.67 64.65 31.35
CA ALA A 45 7.39 63.69 30.54
C ALA A 45 7.75 62.42 31.33
N THR A 46 7.12 61.30 30.96
CA THR A 46 7.56 59.97 31.35
C THR A 46 8.60 59.51 30.34
N THR A 47 9.81 59.22 30.82
CA THR A 47 10.88 58.58 30.05
C THR A 47 10.37 57.33 29.34
N ALA A 48 10.51 57.30 28.01
CA ALA A 48 10.24 56.12 27.20
C ALA A 48 11.09 54.95 27.72
N GLY A 49 10.42 53.91 28.23
CA GLY A 49 11.06 52.63 28.53
C GLY A 49 11.64 52.05 27.23
N THR A 50 12.89 51.63 27.30
CA THR A 50 13.60 50.89 26.25
C THR A 50 12.71 49.73 25.77
N PRO A 51 12.53 49.49 24.46
CA PRO A 51 11.82 48.31 23.99
C PRO A 51 12.59 47.08 24.49
N THR A 52 11.95 46.29 25.36
CA THR A 52 12.47 44.99 25.77
C THR A 52 12.59 44.15 24.50
N ALA A 53 13.81 43.81 24.11
CA ALA A 53 14.05 42.90 23.01
C ALA A 53 13.28 41.60 23.29
N SER A 54 12.34 41.26 22.41
CA SER A 54 11.71 39.95 22.41
C SER A 54 12.84 38.92 22.35
N PRO A 55 12.88 37.90 23.24
CA PRO A 55 13.92 36.89 23.18
C PRO A 55 13.93 36.29 21.78
N SER A 56 15.10 36.27 21.13
CA SER A 56 15.26 35.52 19.89
C SER A 56 14.76 34.09 20.12
N PRO A 57 13.95 33.52 19.20
CA PRO A 57 13.53 32.13 19.33
C PRO A 57 14.79 31.27 19.48
N THR A 58 14.76 30.38 20.48
CA THR A 58 15.83 29.39 20.64
C THR A 58 15.89 28.58 19.35
N PRO A 59 17.06 28.42 18.70
CA PRO A 59 17.17 27.60 17.50
C PRO A 59 16.64 26.20 17.82
N GLN A 60 15.56 25.80 17.15
CA GLN A 60 15.03 24.45 17.31
C GLN A 60 15.95 23.51 16.52
N ALA A 61 16.33 22.39 17.13
CA ALA A 61 17.27 21.46 16.50
C ALA A 61 16.68 20.83 15.24
N ASP A 62 17.47 20.71 14.19
CA ASP A 62 17.08 20.02 12.94
C ASP A 62 16.59 18.60 13.21
N VAL A 63 15.67 18.15 12.36
CA VAL A 63 15.08 16.82 12.37
C VAL A 63 15.80 15.95 11.36
N ASP A 64 16.19 14.75 11.78
CA ASP A 64 16.76 13.73 10.91
C ASP A 64 15.65 12.87 10.28
N VAL A 65 15.54 12.93 8.95
CA VAL A 65 14.43 12.36 8.17
C VAL A 65 14.99 11.38 7.15
N PRO A 66 14.54 10.11 7.13
CA PRO A 66 14.90 9.18 6.07
C PRO A 66 14.12 9.47 4.79
N LEU A 67 14.80 9.34 3.65
CA LEU A 67 14.23 9.49 2.32
C LEU A 67 14.13 8.12 1.66
N ALA A 68 12.93 7.58 1.54
CA ALA A 68 12.68 6.32 0.86
C ALA A 68 13.10 6.40 -0.60
N VAL A 69 13.84 5.40 -1.07
CA VAL A 69 14.08 5.20 -2.50
C VAL A 69 12.80 4.65 -3.12
N VAL A 70 12.20 5.43 -4.01
CA VAL A 70 10.93 5.11 -4.66
C VAL A 70 11.05 5.10 -6.18
N THR A 71 10.17 4.35 -6.83
CA THR A 71 10.01 4.29 -8.28
C THR A 71 8.53 4.16 -8.64
N GLY A 72 8.19 4.16 -9.92
CA GLY A 72 6.81 3.96 -10.35
C GLY A 72 6.30 2.56 -9.98
N TYR A 73 5.02 2.47 -9.61
CA TYR A 73 4.42 1.22 -9.14
C TYR A 73 4.58 0.05 -10.13
N THR A 74 4.54 0.34 -11.44
CA THR A 74 4.67 -0.66 -12.52
C THR A 74 6.10 -1.04 -12.88
N ASN A 75 7.12 -0.46 -12.24
CA ASN A 75 8.51 -0.89 -12.41
C ASN A 75 8.66 -2.34 -11.94
N LEU A 76 9.38 -3.18 -12.69
CA LEU A 76 9.60 -4.58 -12.30
C LEU A 76 10.73 -4.74 -11.26
N LYS A 77 11.51 -3.69 -10.99
CA LYS A 77 12.53 -3.70 -9.95
C LYS A 77 11.88 -3.92 -8.57
N SER A 78 12.41 -4.87 -7.80
CA SER A 78 11.93 -5.23 -6.46
C SER A 78 12.91 -4.89 -5.34
N ASN A 79 14.15 -4.57 -5.68
CA ASN A 79 15.21 -4.15 -4.75
C ASN A 79 16.21 -3.24 -5.47
N ILE A 80 17.05 -2.55 -4.68
CA ILE A 80 18.15 -1.75 -5.20
C ILE A 80 19.34 -1.83 -4.24
N THR A 81 20.55 -1.66 -4.75
CA THR A 81 21.76 -1.54 -3.92
C THR A 81 22.11 -0.08 -3.66
N ALA A 82 22.82 0.21 -2.57
CA ALA A 82 23.26 1.58 -2.31
C ALA A 82 24.15 2.11 -3.45
N ALA A 83 25.00 1.25 -4.01
CA ALA A 83 25.85 1.59 -5.14
C ALA A 83 25.05 2.00 -6.40
N GLU A 84 23.90 1.38 -6.67
CA GLU A 84 23.03 1.76 -7.79
C GLU A 84 22.37 3.13 -7.57
N VAL A 85 21.94 3.43 -6.34
CA VAL A 85 21.34 4.73 -6.00
C VAL A 85 22.41 5.83 -6.09
N ASP A 86 23.60 5.60 -5.53
CA ASP A 86 24.73 6.53 -5.60
C ASP A 86 25.15 6.78 -7.05
N ALA A 87 25.18 5.72 -7.88
CA ALA A 87 25.46 5.85 -9.31
C ALA A 87 24.40 6.70 -10.03
N ALA A 88 23.11 6.55 -9.69
CA ALA A 88 22.04 7.39 -10.23
C ALA A 88 22.16 8.85 -9.78
N ALA A 89 22.59 9.09 -8.53
CA ALA A 89 22.88 10.43 -8.03
C ALA A 89 24.05 11.08 -8.79
N VAL A 90 25.16 10.36 -8.98
CA VAL A 90 26.34 10.83 -9.73
C VAL A 90 26.00 11.08 -11.21
N ALA A 91 25.12 10.27 -11.79
CA ALA A 91 24.64 10.44 -13.17
C ALA A 91 23.57 11.52 -13.34
N ASN A 92 23.15 12.19 -12.26
CA ASN A 92 22.05 13.16 -12.22
C ASN A 92 20.72 12.60 -12.78
N THR A 93 20.46 11.31 -12.55
CA THR A 93 19.21 10.63 -12.91
C THR A 93 18.33 10.31 -11.70
N LEU A 94 18.85 10.47 -10.47
CA LEU A 94 18.09 10.36 -9.24
C LEU A 94 17.34 11.67 -8.95
N ILE A 95 16.01 11.60 -8.91
CA ILE A 95 15.15 12.75 -8.58
C ILE A 95 15.23 13.00 -7.07
N ASN A 96 15.67 14.20 -6.71
CA ASN A 96 15.69 14.62 -5.31
C ASN A 96 14.45 15.44 -4.96
N THR A 97 14.01 15.37 -3.70
CA THR A 97 13.01 16.33 -3.23
C THR A 97 13.68 17.69 -3.00
N CYS A 98 13.22 18.74 -3.69
CA CYS A 98 13.81 20.08 -3.57
C CYS A 98 13.65 20.65 -2.13
N PRO A 99 14.62 21.44 -1.64
CA PRO A 99 14.37 22.32 -0.50
C PRO A 99 13.32 23.40 -0.86
N PRO A 100 12.54 23.94 0.09
CA PRO A 100 11.58 25.00 -0.16
C PRO A 100 12.32 26.23 -0.67
N ARG A 101 11.97 26.67 -1.89
CA ARG A 101 12.56 27.85 -2.53
C ARG A 101 11.59 29.02 -2.51
N PRO A 102 12.09 30.26 -2.50
CA PRO A 102 11.30 31.41 -2.89
C PRO A 102 10.78 31.21 -4.32
N LEU A 103 9.55 31.66 -4.59
CA LEU A 103 8.91 31.60 -5.92
C LEU A 103 9.86 32.17 -7.00
N GLY A 104 10.27 31.34 -7.97
CA GLY A 104 10.98 31.78 -9.17
C GLY A 104 12.43 31.29 -9.37
N ALA A 105 12.97 30.40 -8.54
CA ALA A 105 14.27 29.78 -8.79
C ALA A 105 14.16 28.61 -9.80
N VAL A 106 14.88 28.69 -10.92
CA VAL A 106 15.04 27.61 -11.91
C VAL A 106 16.32 26.84 -11.59
N ASP A 107 16.30 25.51 -11.65
CA ASP A 107 17.49 24.68 -11.45
C ASP A 107 18.41 24.67 -12.68
N PRO A 108 19.70 25.04 -12.55
CA PRO A 108 20.75 24.15 -13.02
C PRO A 108 20.85 22.98 -12.04
N GLU A 109 21.37 21.84 -12.49
CA GLU A 109 21.57 20.61 -11.70
C GLU A 109 21.76 20.81 -10.18
N PRO A 110 21.08 20.00 -9.34
CA PRO A 110 20.54 18.65 -9.63
C PRO A 110 19.06 18.62 -10.05
N LEU A 111 18.65 17.52 -10.71
CA LEU A 111 17.25 17.19 -11.02
C LEU A 111 16.46 17.06 -9.69
N CYS A 112 15.72 18.10 -9.33
CA CYS A 112 14.85 18.07 -8.17
C CYS A 112 13.41 18.43 -8.53
N LEU A 113 12.48 17.82 -7.80
CA LEU A 113 11.05 18.11 -7.87
C LEU A 113 10.56 18.47 -6.46
N ASN A 114 9.50 19.29 -6.37
CA ASN A 114 8.79 19.42 -5.10
C ASN A 114 8.18 18.07 -4.72
N ALA A 115 8.01 17.81 -3.42
CA ALA A 115 7.57 16.51 -2.94
C ALA A 115 6.22 16.06 -3.55
N ASP A 116 5.31 17.01 -3.74
CA ASP A 116 3.99 16.82 -4.35
C ASP A 116 4.03 16.50 -5.86
N GLN A 117 5.17 16.72 -6.51
CA GLN A 117 5.38 16.46 -7.94
C GLN A 117 6.03 15.10 -8.21
N ILE A 118 6.65 14.48 -7.21
CA ILE A 118 7.38 13.21 -7.38
C ILE A 118 6.44 12.06 -7.76
N ILE A 119 5.34 11.85 -7.03
CA ILE A 119 4.39 10.76 -7.33
C ILE A 119 3.76 10.91 -8.73
N PRO A 120 3.24 12.10 -9.14
CA PRO A 120 2.78 12.31 -10.50
C PRO A 120 3.83 12.03 -11.58
N HIS A 121 5.10 12.41 -11.33
CA HIS A 121 6.19 12.13 -12.24
C HIS A 121 6.42 10.63 -12.39
N LEU A 122 6.52 9.88 -11.28
CA LEU A 122 6.78 8.44 -11.29
C LEU A 122 5.63 7.63 -11.91
N LYS A 123 4.39 8.12 -11.87
CA LYS A 123 3.28 7.51 -12.61
C LYS A 123 3.45 7.59 -14.13
N THR A 124 4.04 8.68 -14.61
CA THR A 124 4.28 8.92 -16.04
C THR A 124 5.60 8.27 -16.50
N ASN A 125 6.60 8.24 -15.61
CA ASN A 125 7.95 7.73 -15.86
C ASN A 125 8.29 6.63 -14.84
N PRO A 126 7.70 5.42 -14.96
CA PRO A 126 7.79 4.43 -13.91
C PRO A 126 9.19 3.84 -13.73
N GLN A 127 10.11 4.05 -14.68
CA GLN A 127 11.48 3.55 -14.59
C GLN A 127 12.41 4.48 -13.79
N ASP A 128 11.98 5.72 -13.52
CA ASP A 128 12.80 6.70 -12.81
C ASP A 128 12.90 6.37 -11.31
N LEU A 129 13.96 6.85 -10.69
CA LEU A 129 14.21 6.72 -9.25
C LEU A 129 14.08 8.09 -8.59
N ALA A 130 13.49 8.13 -7.41
CA ALA A 130 13.40 9.33 -6.60
C ALA A 130 13.66 9.05 -5.12
N LEU A 131 14.07 10.09 -4.39
CA LEU A 131 14.11 10.12 -2.93
C LEU A 131 12.90 10.89 -2.41
N LEU A 132 12.06 10.23 -1.60
CA LEU A 132 10.84 10.82 -1.03
C LEU A 132 10.85 10.68 0.51
N PRO A 133 10.51 11.73 1.28
CA PRO A 133 10.38 11.63 2.72
C PRO A 133 9.39 10.53 3.11
N TRP A 134 9.75 9.72 4.10
CA TRP A 134 8.98 8.53 4.48
C TRP A 134 7.49 8.83 4.74
N ASN A 135 7.17 9.95 5.38
CA ASN A 135 5.81 10.34 5.74
C ASN A 135 4.98 10.84 4.53
N LEU A 136 5.59 11.00 3.35
CA LEU A 136 4.91 11.38 2.11
C LEU A 136 4.76 10.21 1.12
N VAL A 137 5.29 9.03 1.46
CA VAL A 137 5.12 7.82 0.66
C VAL A 137 3.66 7.36 0.73
N THR A 138 3.06 7.08 -0.42
CA THR A 138 1.71 6.50 -0.54
C THR A 138 1.75 5.20 -1.34
N PRO A 139 0.69 4.37 -1.33
CA PRO A 139 0.61 3.16 -2.16
C PRO A 139 0.66 3.39 -3.68
N GLU A 140 0.69 4.64 -4.14
CA GLU A 140 0.74 4.99 -5.57
C GLU A 140 2.15 4.86 -6.17
N VAL A 141 3.17 4.67 -5.33
CA VAL A 141 4.57 4.43 -5.72
C VAL A 141 5.08 3.14 -5.10
N LYS A 142 6.15 2.61 -5.67
CA LYS A 142 6.85 1.44 -5.12
C LYS A 142 8.09 1.91 -4.36
N VAL A 143 8.22 1.47 -3.11
CA VAL A 143 9.47 1.60 -2.35
C VAL A 143 10.41 0.46 -2.76
N LEU A 144 11.68 0.77 -2.96
CA LEU A 144 12.73 -0.22 -3.20
C LEU A 144 13.57 -0.40 -1.92
N PRO A 145 13.58 -1.61 -1.33
CA PRO A 145 14.54 -1.94 -0.28
C PRO A 145 15.97 -1.71 -0.77
N VAL A 146 16.79 -1.06 0.05
CA VAL A 146 18.19 -0.73 -0.25
C VAL A 146 19.07 -1.73 0.49
N ASP A 147 19.73 -2.62 -0.24
CA ASP A 147 20.57 -3.69 0.33
C ASP A 147 19.85 -4.51 1.42
N GLY A 148 18.53 -4.71 1.24
CA GLY A 148 17.67 -5.44 2.18
C GLY A 148 17.08 -4.59 3.31
N VAL A 149 17.48 -3.33 3.46
CA VAL A 149 16.89 -2.38 4.42
C VAL A 149 15.68 -1.70 3.79
N ASP A 150 14.53 -1.74 4.48
CA ASP A 150 13.27 -1.18 3.98
C ASP A 150 12.51 -0.49 5.12
N LEU A 151 12.21 0.80 4.95
CA LEU A 151 11.46 1.60 5.92
C LEU A 151 10.03 1.08 6.15
N PHE A 152 9.45 0.36 5.19
CA PHE A 152 8.07 -0.16 5.21
C PHE A 152 8.02 -1.69 5.16
N GLY A 153 9.17 -2.35 5.22
CA GLY A 153 9.30 -3.79 5.17
C GLY A 153 8.95 -4.47 6.50
N SER A 154 9.42 -5.71 6.66
CA SER A 154 9.28 -6.46 7.91
C SER A 154 9.90 -5.71 9.09
N GLU A 155 9.54 -6.11 10.32
CA GLU A 155 10.13 -5.55 11.53
C GLU A 155 11.66 -5.58 11.51
N GLU A 156 12.24 -6.69 11.07
CA GLU A 156 13.69 -6.83 10.90
C GLU A 156 14.26 -5.85 9.86
N ALA A 157 13.58 -5.64 8.73
CA ALA A 157 14.07 -4.75 7.68
C ALA A 157 14.00 -3.28 8.09
N ARG A 158 12.92 -2.84 8.76
CA ARG A 158 12.68 -1.43 9.10
C ARG A 158 13.38 -0.95 10.37
N THR A 159 13.95 -1.87 11.16
CA THR A 159 14.76 -1.54 12.34
C THR A 159 16.26 -1.41 12.04
N GLN A 160 16.68 -1.80 10.83
CA GLN A 160 18.06 -1.66 10.40
C GLN A 160 18.42 -0.20 10.05
N PRO A 161 19.70 0.19 10.17
CA PRO A 161 20.15 1.54 9.80
C PRO A 161 19.88 1.85 8.32
N TYR A 162 19.07 2.89 8.06
CA TYR A 162 18.74 3.31 6.70
C TYR A 162 19.77 4.32 6.15
N PRO A 163 20.32 4.13 4.94
CA PRO A 163 21.46 4.91 4.46
C PRO A 163 21.11 6.32 3.96
N TYR A 164 19.89 6.55 3.48
CA TYR A 164 19.48 7.86 2.91
C TYR A 164 18.70 8.67 3.93
N ARG A 165 19.39 9.62 4.55
CA ARG A 165 18.85 10.49 5.59
C ARG A 165 19.30 11.92 5.36
N VAL A 166 18.47 12.87 5.77
CA VAL A 166 18.76 14.29 5.68
C VAL A 166 18.34 14.99 6.97
N SER A 167 19.15 15.94 7.43
CA SER A 167 18.79 16.85 8.51
C SER A 167 18.11 18.07 7.92
N VAL A 168 16.87 18.34 8.32
CA VAL A 168 16.09 19.50 7.87
C VAL A 168 15.60 20.32 9.06
N PRO A 169 15.43 21.65 8.90
CA PRO A 169 14.79 22.47 9.92
C PRO A 169 13.42 21.93 10.32
N VAL A 170 13.06 22.08 11.59
CA VAL A 170 11.77 21.60 12.15
C VAL A 170 10.54 22.18 11.46
N ASP A 171 10.66 23.37 10.88
CA ASP A 171 9.60 24.11 10.21
C ASP A 171 9.48 23.73 8.73
N PHE A 172 10.32 22.81 8.26
CA PHE A 172 10.24 22.22 6.92
C PHE A 172 8.96 21.40 6.73
N GLY A 173 8.36 20.89 7.82
CA GLY A 173 7.13 20.10 7.80
C GLY A 173 7.33 18.61 7.52
N TRP A 174 8.58 18.15 7.50
CA TRP A 174 8.90 16.71 7.50
C TRP A 174 9.05 16.18 8.91
N GLU A 175 8.69 14.92 9.09
CA GLU A 175 8.57 14.30 10.40
C GLU A 175 9.74 13.34 10.66
N PRO A 176 10.23 13.25 11.91
CA PRO A 176 11.19 12.22 12.28
C PRO A 176 10.59 10.84 12.03
N PHE A 177 11.43 9.86 11.68
CA PHE A 177 10.96 8.50 11.47
C PHE A 177 10.33 7.91 12.73
N ASP A 178 9.09 7.44 12.61
CA ASP A 178 8.35 6.82 13.69
C ASP A 178 7.87 5.43 13.26
N VAL A 179 8.64 4.41 13.65
CA VAL A 179 8.33 3.01 13.35
C VAL A 179 6.98 2.57 13.93
N SER A 180 6.50 3.20 14.99
CA SER A 180 5.21 2.84 15.61
C SER A 180 4.01 3.15 14.72
N ARG A 181 4.21 3.96 13.67
CA ARG A 181 3.20 4.33 12.66
C ARG A 181 3.24 3.43 11.42
N ILE A 182 4.19 2.51 11.33
CA ILE A 182 4.32 1.59 10.20
C ILE A 182 3.65 0.26 10.55
N ARG A 183 2.80 -0.21 9.64
CA ARG A 183 2.24 -1.56 9.65
C ARG A 183 2.38 -2.13 8.24
N THR A 184 2.85 -3.36 8.15
CA THR A 184 3.00 -4.09 6.90
C THR A 184 1.93 -5.17 6.85
N MET A 185 1.07 -5.08 5.85
CA MET A 185 0.05 -6.08 5.56
C MET A 185 0.49 -6.87 4.34
N ILE A 186 0.52 -8.20 4.45
CA ILE A 186 0.87 -9.07 3.34
C ILE A 186 -0.34 -9.93 2.98
N SER A 187 -0.75 -9.87 1.71
CA SER A 187 -1.70 -10.82 1.14
C SER A 187 -1.06 -11.48 -0.09
N PRO A 188 -0.94 -12.83 -0.12
CA PRO A 188 -0.48 -13.56 -1.30
C PRO A 188 -1.55 -13.62 -2.41
N GLY A 189 -2.76 -13.10 -2.17
CA GLY A 189 -3.93 -13.25 -3.04
C GLY A 189 -4.68 -14.56 -2.80
N ASN A 190 -5.62 -14.87 -3.70
CA ASN A 190 -6.49 -16.03 -3.62
C ASN A 190 -5.74 -17.37 -3.55
N MET A 191 -6.06 -18.17 -2.55
CA MET A 191 -5.51 -19.51 -2.33
C MET A 191 -6.57 -20.59 -2.53
N CYS A 192 -6.27 -21.50 -3.44
CA CYS A 192 -7.00 -22.75 -3.66
C CYS A 192 -6.02 -23.84 -4.10
N HIS A 193 -5.58 -24.69 -3.17
CA HIS A 193 -4.61 -25.75 -3.41
C HIS A 193 -5.24 -27.09 -3.80
N ASP A 194 -6.37 -27.06 -4.50
CA ASP A 194 -6.98 -28.22 -5.14
C ASP A 194 -6.39 -28.46 -6.56
N ARG A 195 -6.84 -29.48 -7.29
CA ARG A 195 -6.37 -29.87 -8.63
C ARG A 195 -4.86 -30.06 -8.69
N GLY A 196 -4.12 -29.13 -9.30
CA GLY A 196 -2.69 -29.27 -9.60
C GLY A 196 -1.86 -29.46 -8.32
N PRO A 197 -1.94 -28.51 -7.36
CA PRO A 197 -1.33 -28.67 -6.04
C PRO A 197 -1.74 -29.96 -5.30
N ALA A 198 -3.03 -30.26 -5.16
CA ALA A 198 -3.50 -31.47 -4.48
C ALA A 198 -3.04 -32.77 -5.17
N TYR A 199 -3.13 -32.83 -6.51
CA TYR A 199 -2.62 -33.96 -7.30
C TYR A 199 -1.12 -34.15 -7.11
N ALA A 200 -0.33 -33.06 -7.07
CA ALA A 200 1.10 -33.13 -6.81
C ALA A 200 1.40 -33.63 -5.39
N ALA A 201 0.72 -33.09 -4.38
CA ALA A 201 0.91 -33.49 -2.99
C ALA A 201 0.54 -34.96 -2.76
N ILE A 202 -0.65 -35.36 -3.22
CA ILE A 202 -1.28 -36.63 -2.84
C ILE A 202 -1.02 -37.71 -3.89
N THR A 203 -1.42 -37.48 -5.14
CA THR A 203 -1.36 -38.51 -6.19
C THR A 203 0.07 -38.78 -6.66
N LEU A 204 0.88 -37.74 -6.81
CA LEU A 204 2.31 -37.87 -7.13
C LEU A 204 3.19 -38.09 -5.89
N GLY A 205 2.61 -38.03 -4.69
CA GLY A 205 3.31 -38.30 -3.42
C GLY A 205 4.39 -37.28 -3.06
N ARG A 206 4.29 -36.02 -3.53
CA ARG A 206 5.26 -34.97 -3.15
C ARG A 206 5.04 -34.43 -1.73
N GLY A 207 3.85 -34.61 -1.17
CA GLY A 207 3.46 -34.10 0.15
C GLY A 207 3.07 -32.63 0.14
N TRP A 208 2.32 -32.23 1.17
CA TRP A 208 1.88 -30.84 1.34
C TRP A 208 3.04 -29.89 1.67
N ASP A 209 4.08 -30.36 2.37
CA ASP A 209 5.29 -29.57 2.63
C ASP A 209 5.97 -29.11 1.33
N TRP A 210 5.87 -29.90 0.25
CA TRP A 210 6.38 -29.49 -1.05
C TRP A 210 5.53 -28.39 -1.69
N VAL A 211 4.20 -28.44 -1.52
CA VAL A 211 3.28 -27.42 -2.03
C VAL A 211 3.44 -26.10 -1.27
N PHE A 212 3.49 -26.16 0.07
CA PHE A 212 3.57 -24.99 0.95
C PHE A 212 5.01 -24.51 1.20
N GLY A 213 6.02 -25.31 0.89
CA GLY A 213 7.42 -24.91 1.01
C GLY A 213 7.76 -23.75 0.06
N GLY A 214 7.11 -23.68 -1.10
CA GLY A 214 7.28 -22.60 -2.06
C GLY A 214 8.73 -22.42 -2.53
N GLY A 215 9.03 -21.22 -3.00
CA GLY A 215 10.39 -20.83 -3.40
C GLY A 215 10.37 -19.71 -4.43
N THR A 216 11.44 -19.62 -5.21
CA THR A 216 11.55 -18.68 -6.32
C THR A 216 11.41 -19.39 -7.66
N ALA A 217 10.99 -18.66 -8.67
CA ALA A 217 10.89 -19.17 -10.03
C ALA A 217 11.20 -18.08 -11.07
N VAL A 218 11.56 -18.52 -12.27
CA VAL A 218 11.69 -17.67 -13.45
C VAL A 218 10.66 -18.04 -14.50
N TYR A 219 10.16 -17.03 -15.20
CA TYR A 219 9.33 -17.21 -16.39
C TYR A 219 10.23 -17.27 -17.62
N ASN A 220 10.12 -18.34 -18.42
CA ASN A 220 10.94 -18.49 -19.62
C ASN A 220 10.12 -18.68 -20.92
N GLY A 221 8.81 -18.48 -20.84
CA GLY A 221 7.91 -18.56 -21.99
C GLY A 221 6.45 -18.53 -21.60
N PHE A 222 5.59 -18.59 -22.62
CA PHE A 222 4.16 -18.80 -22.49
C PHE A 222 3.84 -20.20 -23.01
N ASN A 223 2.92 -20.90 -22.37
CA ASN A 223 2.40 -22.15 -22.90
C ASN A 223 1.64 -21.87 -24.21
N PRO A 224 1.77 -22.74 -25.23
CA PRO A 224 1.20 -22.52 -26.55
C PRO A 224 -0.34 -22.40 -26.53
N GLU A 225 -0.89 -21.70 -27.53
CA GLU A 225 -2.33 -21.43 -27.66
C GLU A 225 -3.18 -22.71 -27.70
N GLY A 226 -4.34 -22.68 -27.05
CA GLY A 226 -5.31 -23.79 -26.97
C GLY A 226 -5.92 -24.03 -25.58
N GLY A 227 -5.51 -23.26 -24.56
CA GLY A 227 -6.04 -23.29 -23.19
C GLY A 227 -5.90 -21.94 -22.47
N VAL A 228 -5.96 -21.92 -21.14
CA VAL A 228 -5.65 -20.72 -20.33
C VAL A 228 -4.20 -20.32 -20.61
N ASN A 229 -3.98 -19.07 -21.04
CA ASN A 229 -2.65 -18.50 -21.28
C ASN A 229 -1.85 -18.53 -19.98
N THR A 230 -1.07 -19.60 -19.81
CA THR A 230 -0.27 -19.83 -18.62
C THR A 230 1.19 -19.55 -18.94
N VAL A 231 1.90 -18.98 -17.98
CA VAL A 231 3.34 -18.78 -18.07
C VAL A 231 4.05 -20.12 -17.81
N ASN A 232 5.15 -20.36 -18.51
CA ASN A 232 6.03 -21.45 -18.14
C ASN A 232 6.88 -21.02 -16.94
N VAL A 233 6.72 -21.73 -15.83
CA VAL A 233 7.36 -21.43 -14.55
C VAL A 233 8.45 -22.46 -14.30
N VAL A 234 9.69 -22.00 -14.19
CA VAL A 234 10.84 -22.85 -13.85
C VAL A 234 11.29 -22.53 -12.43
N PRO A 235 11.18 -23.47 -11.48
CA PRO A 235 11.69 -23.27 -10.12
C PRO A 235 13.19 -22.96 -10.15
N THR A 236 13.60 -21.98 -9.34
CA THR A 236 15.00 -21.59 -9.15
C THR A 236 15.54 -22.01 -7.78
N GLY A 237 14.77 -22.76 -6.99
CA GLY A 237 15.08 -23.12 -5.61
C GLY A 237 14.65 -22.02 -4.62
N ASN A 238 15.37 -21.90 -3.51
CA ASN A 238 15.03 -21.01 -2.37
C ASN A 238 13.75 -21.45 -1.65
N GLU A 239 13.62 -22.75 -1.40
CA GLU A 239 12.55 -23.33 -0.60
C GLU A 239 12.40 -22.57 0.73
N GLY A 240 11.17 -22.22 1.10
CA GLY A 240 10.84 -21.42 2.27
C GLY A 240 10.80 -19.91 2.03
N ALA A 241 11.25 -19.39 0.88
CA ALA A 241 11.27 -17.95 0.62
C ALA A 241 9.87 -17.32 0.68
N MET A 242 8.84 -18.02 0.19
CA MET A 242 7.45 -17.54 0.29
C MET A 242 6.98 -17.48 1.74
N ALA A 243 7.20 -18.54 2.52
CA ALA A 243 6.86 -18.57 3.93
C ALA A 243 7.58 -17.46 4.72
N ALA A 244 8.87 -17.24 4.46
CA ALA A 244 9.63 -16.17 5.10
C ALA A 244 9.09 -14.77 4.74
N LEU A 245 8.71 -14.55 3.48
CA LEU A 245 8.07 -13.30 3.05
C LEU A 245 6.74 -13.09 3.78
N LEU A 246 5.84 -14.07 3.72
CA LEU A 246 4.50 -13.96 4.30
C LEU A 246 4.58 -13.76 5.82
N ARG A 247 5.44 -14.49 6.53
CA ARG A 247 5.64 -14.31 7.98
C ARG A 247 6.29 -12.99 8.38
N GLY A 248 6.81 -12.22 7.42
CA GLY A 248 7.43 -10.92 7.68
C GLY A 248 6.43 -9.78 7.86
N GLY A 249 5.14 -10.01 7.59
CA GLY A 249 4.08 -9.02 7.80
C GLY A 249 3.78 -8.81 9.28
N ASP A 250 3.27 -7.61 9.62
CA ASP A 250 2.63 -7.38 10.92
C ASP A 250 1.24 -8.02 10.97
N VAL A 251 0.61 -8.14 9.80
CA VAL A 251 -0.61 -8.89 9.56
C VAL A 251 -0.47 -9.61 8.23
N THR A 252 -0.66 -10.92 8.27
CA THR A 252 -0.67 -11.77 7.08
C THR A 252 -2.07 -12.31 6.85
N ILE A 253 -2.60 -11.92 5.70
CA ILE A 253 -3.95 -12.28 5.27
C ILE A 253 -3.86 -13.50 4.37
N ALA A 254 -4.68 -14.50 4.67
CA ALA A 254 -4.90 -15.64 3.82
C ALA A 254 -6.26 -15.49 3.09
N GLU A 255 -6.24 -15.16 1.80
CA GLU A 255 -7.47 -15.10 1.03
C GLU A 255 -7.87 -16.51 0.57
N ILE A 256 -8.96 -17.05 1.10
CA ILE A 256 -9.37 -18.42 0.79
C ILE A 256 -10.44 -18.42 -0.28
N GLU A 257 -10.15 -19.11 -1.38
CA GLU A 257 -11.05 -19.22 -2.52
C GLU A 257 -11.95 -20.44 -2.49
N CYS A 258 -11.45 -21.57 -1.99
CA CYS A 258 -12.11 -22.87 -2.06
C CYS A 258 -12.49 -23.39 -0.67
N PRO A 259 -13.60 -24.13 -0.53
CA PRO A 259 -14.09 -24.59 0.77
C PRO A 259 -13.25 -25.74 1.32
N PHE A 260 -13.07 -25.76 2.64
CA PHE A 260 -12.52 -26.87 3.41
C PHE A 260 -13.66 -27.77 3.90
N VAL A 261 -13.62 -29.05 3.57
CA VAL A 261 -14.67 -30.02 3.93
C VAL A 261 -14.05 -31.38 4.29
N ASP A 262 -14.67 -32.15 5.19
CA ASP A 262 -14.18 -33.44 5.67
C ASP A 262 -14.18 -34.50 4.54
N ASP A 263 -15.21 -34.52 3.70
CA ASP A 263 -15.32 -35.41 2.54
C ASP A 263 -14.68 -34.79 1.27
N TRP A 264 -13.52 -34.14 1.44
CA TRP A 264 -12.80 -33.53 0.34
C TRP A 264 -12.24 -34.59 -0.62
N THR A 265 -12.09 -34.21 -1.88
CA THR A 265 -11.44 -35.04 -2.89
C THR A 265 -10.49 -34.21 -3.76
N VAL A 266 -9.53 -34.87 -4.42
CA VAL A 266 -8.70 -34.22 -5.44
C VAL A 266 -9.54 -34.02 -6.69
N ASN A 267 -9.96 -32.79 -6.96
CA ASN A 267 -10.86 -32.52 -8.06
C ASN A 267 -10.14 -32.45 -9.42
N ASN A 268 -10.87 -32.77 -10.50
CA ASN A 268 -10.40 -32.58 -11.87
C ASN A 268 -11.21 -31.52 -12.66
N GLY A 269 -12.30 -31.02 -12.06
CA GLY A 269 -13.21 -30.01 -12.60
C GLY A 269 -13.02 -28.62 -11.99
N THR A 270 -14.12 -27.88 -11.83
CA THR A 270 -14.16 -26.53 -11.23
C THR A 270 -15.13 -26.46 -10.05
N ILE A 271 -15.31 -27.60 -9.40
CA ILE A 271 -16.02 -27.73 -8.14
C ILE A 271 -14.95 -28.21 -7.17
N PHE A 272 -14.48 -27.30 -6.32
CA PHE A 272 -13.29 -27.51 -5.50
C PHE A 272 -13.64 -27.94 -4.07
N SER A 273 -12.71 -28.64 -3.44
CA SER A 273 -12.75 -29.04 -2.02
C SER A 273 -11.33 -29.16 -1.49
N LEU A 274 -11.05 -28.52 -0.35
CA LEU A 274 -9.74 -28.52 0.29
C LEU A 274 -9.74 -29.42 1.52
N ASP A 275 -8.59 -30.05 1.77
CA ASP A 275 -8.33 -30.87 2.94
C ASP A 275 -8.18 -30.01 4.21
N PRO A 276 -9.06 -30.13 5.22
CA PRO A 276 -8.93 -29.40 6.48
C PRO A 276 -7.58 -29.60 7.19
N ALA A 277 -6.90 -30.72 6.93
CA ALA A 277 -5.56 -30.99 7.47
C ALA A 277 -4.47 -30.03 6.97
N THR A 278 -4.76 -29.23 5.94
CA THR A 278 -3.83 -28.21 5.42
C THR A 278 -4.00 -26.83 6.05
N ILE A 279 -5.05 -26.60 6.84
CA ILE A 279 -5.26 -25.32 7.55
C ILE A 279 -4.10 -24.97 8.49
N PRO A 280 -3.50 -25.92 9.26
CA PRO A 280 -2.30 -25.64 10.02
C PRO A 280 -1.13 -25.14 9.18
N LEU A 281 -1.03 -25.50 7.89
CA LEU A 281 0.04 -25.00 7.02
C LEU A 281 -0.18 -23.52 6.66
N LEU A 282 -1.42 -23.08 6.48
CA LEU A 282 -1.73 -21.66 6.32
C LEU A 282 -1.32 -20.86 7.56
N ARG A 283 -1.68 -21.34 8.74
CA ARG A 283 -1.36 -20.69 10.02
C ARG A 283 0.14 -20.74 10.34
N ASP A 284 0.74 -21.92 10.35
CA ASP A 284 2.06 -22.14 10.95
C ASP A 284 3.21 -21.90 9.95
N THR A 285 3.00 -22.29 8.68
CA THR A 285 4.02 -22.11 7.62
C THR A 285 3.96 -20.71 7.05
N TYR A 286 2.78 -20.23 6.64
CA TYR A 286 2.64 -18.88 6.07
C TYR A 286 2.43 -17.78 7.11
N GLY A 287 2.15 -18.13 8.36
CA GLY A 287 1.93 -17.13 9.41
C GLY A 287 0.61 -16.38 9.22
N ALA A 288 -0.42 -17.02 8.64
CA ALA A 288 -1.71 -16.34 8.46
C ALA A 288 -2.33 -15.96 9.80
N ASP A 289 -2.62 -14.68 9.97
CA ASP A 289 -3.27 -14.11 11.15
C ASP A 289 -4.79 -14.07 11.00
N VAL A 290 -5.27 -13.92 9.76
CA VAL A 290 -6.69 -13.81 9.44
C VAL A 290 -6.99 -14.39 8.07
N ILE A 291 -8.14 -15.04 7.96
CA ILE A 291 -8.71 -15.47 6.68
C ILE A 291 -9.63 -14.38 6.14
N ILE A 292 -9.57 -14.10 4.83
CA ILE A 292 -10.63 -13.31 4.19
C ILE A 292 -11.30 -14.09 3.08
N PHE A 293 -12.61 -13.94 2.99
CA PHE A 293 -13.42 -14.47 1.91
C PHE A 293 -13.62 -13.38 0.85
N ALA A 294 -12.87 -13.49 -0.25
CA ALA A 294 -12.92 -12.56 -1.37
C ALA A 294 -12.79 -13.31 -2.70
N ALA A 295 -13.66 -14.30 -2.92
CA ALA A 295 -13.49 -15.22 -4.04
C ALA A 295 -14.81 -15.76 -4.59
N ASN A 296 -14.73 -16.42 -5.76
CA ASN A 296 -15.88 -16.93 -6.49
C ASN A 296 -16.19 -18.42 -6.24
N HIS A 297 -15.31 -19.18 -5.57
CA HIS A 297 -15.50 -20.61 -5.26
C HIS A 297 -15.86 -21.00 -3.81
N PRO A 298 -16.19 -20.09 -2.86
CA PRO A 298 -16.39 -20.51 -1.47
C PRO A 298 -17.59 -21.45 -1.26
N PHE A 299 -18.50 -21.52 -2.24
CA PHE A 299 -19.73 -22.33 -2.20
C PHE A 299 -19.71 -23.54 -3.15
N ASP A 300 -18.54 -23.96 -3.63
CA ASP A 300 -18.44 -25.11 -4.54
C ASP A 300 -19.00 -26.41 -3.92
N GLN A 301 -18.88 -26.55 -2.61
CA GLN A 301 -19.47 -27.64 -1.82
C GLN A 301 -20.83 -27.24 -1.20
N GLY A 302 -21.51 -26.26 -1.80
CA GLY A 302 -22.77 -25.70 -1.31
C GLY A 302 -22.62 -24.87 -0.04
N VAL A 303 -23.76 -24.48 0.53
CA VAL A 303 -23.81 -23.70 1.78
C VAL A 303 -23.26 -24.51 2.95
N GLU A 304 -23.52 -25.82 2.99
CA GLU A 304 -23.02 -26.70 4.06
C GLU A 304 -21.49 -26.74 4.07
N GLY A 305 -20.84 -26.92 2.92
CA GLY A 305 -19.37 -26.92 2.86
C GLY A 305 -18.73 -25.56 3.15
N PHE A 306 -19.41 -24.46 2.83
CA PHE A 306 -18.98 -23.13 3.28
C PHE A 306 -19.04 -23.00 4.81
N LEU A 307 -20.16 -23.38 5.43
CA LEU A 307 -20.35 -23.32 6.88
C LEU A 307 -19.36 -24.24 7.62
N GLU A 308 -19.07 -25.40 7.03
CA GLU A 308 -18.05 -26.32 7.51
C GLU A 308 -16.64 -25.71 7.43
N SER A 309 -16.34 -24.95 6.38
CA SER A 309 -15.08 -24.20 6.30
C SER A 309 -14.92 -23.22 7.46
N LEU A 310 -16.00 -22.50 7.82
CA LEU A 310 -16.01 -21.60 8.98
C LEU A 310 -15.72 -22.37 10.28
N ASP A 311 -16.38 -23.52 10.48
CA ASP A 311 -16.13 -24.38 11.64
C ASP A 311 -14.66 -24.83 11.71
N HIS A 312 -14.06 -25.18 10.58
CA HIS A 312 -12.66 -25.58 10.49
C HIS A 312 -11.69 -24.43 10.83
N PHE A 313 -11.99 -23.19 10.42
CA PHE A 313 -11.19 -22.03 10.80
C PHE A 313 -11.30 -21.70 12.29
N GLU A 314 -12.51 -21.71 12.84
CA GLU A 314 -12.76 -21.53 14.29
C GLU A 314 -12.00 -22.59 15.10
N ALA A 315 -12.07 -23.86 14.70
CA ALA A 315 -11.38 -24.96 15.36
C ALA A 315 -9.85 -24.84 15.31
N ASN A 316 -9.31 -24.14 14.31
CA ASN A 316 -7.89 -23.88 14.17
C ASN A 316 -7.43 -22.54 14.76
N GLY A 317 -8.35 -21.78 15.39
CA GLY A 317 -8.05 -20.47 15.97
C GLY A 317 -7.71 -19.40 14.92
N LEU A 318 -8.20 -19.56 13.70
CA LEU A 318 -8.02 -18.56 12.64
C LEU A 318 -9.29 -17.71 12.54
N PRO A 319 -9.24 -16.43 12.93
CA PRO A 319 -10.35 -15.52 12.69
C PRO A 319 -10.55 -15.33 11.18
N TYR A 320 -11.77 -14.99 10.79
CA TYR A 320 -12.12 -14.74 9.40
C TYR A 320 -13.02 -13.51 9.25
N ALA A 321 -12.97 -12.88 8.07
CA ALA A 321 -13.82 -11.74 7.73
C ALA A 321 -14.28 -11.79 6.26
N GLY A 322 -15.29 -10.98 5.93
CA GLY A 322 -15.83 -10.84 4.57
C GLY A 322 -16.90 -11.87 4.18
N ALA A 323 -17.19 -12.83 5.06
CA ALA A 323 -18.33 -13.74 4.96
C ALA A 323 -18.71 -14.27 6.35
N GLY A 324 -19.90 -14.88 6.48
CA GLY A 324 -20.39 -15.40 7.74
C GLY A 324 -21.65 -16.23 7.56
N ARG A 325 -22.15 -16.81 8.66
CA ARG A 325 -23.37 -17.66 8.66
C ARG A 325 -24.64 -16.84 8.40
N ASN A 326 -24.55 -15.53 8.58
CA ASN A 326 -25.60 -14.55 8.36
C ASN A 326 -24.96 -13.18 8.02
N LEU A 327 -25.80 -12.19 7.72
CA LEU A 327 -25.34 -10.85 7.35
C LEU A 327 -24.56 -10.15 8.47
N ASP A 328 -24.95 -10.36 9.73
CA ASP A 328 -24.31 -9.67 10.86
C ASP A 328 -22.86 -10.17 11.02
N GLU A 329 -22.64 -11.48 10.97
CA GLU A 329 -21.29 -12.08 10.96
C GLU A 329 -20.49 -11.66 9.72
N ALA A 330 -21.12 -11.62 8.55
CA ALA A 330 -20.43 -11.23 7.31
C ALA A 330 -19.97 -9.76 7.30
N LEU A 331 -20.58 -8.90 8.13
CA LEU A 331 -20.23 -7.49 8.28
C LEU A 331 -19.31 -7.22 9.49
N GLU A 332 -19.01 -8.23 10.29
CA GLU A 332 -18.07 -8.10 11.41
C GLU A 332 -16.62 -8.02 10.88
N PRO A 333 -15.82 -7.03 11.32
CA PRO A 333 -14.43 -6.85 10.87
C PRO A 333 -13.46 -7.92 11.38
#